data_AF-A0A176EG75-F1
#
_entry.id   AF-A0A176EG75-F1
#
_cell.length_a   1.000
_cell.length_b   1.000
_cell.length_c   1.000
_cell.angle_alpha   90.00
_cell.angle_beta   90.00
_cell.angle_gamma   90.00
#
_symmetry.space_group_name_H-M   'P 1'
#
loop_
_entity.id
_entity.type
_entity.pdbx_description
1 polymer ?
#
loop_
_entity_poly.entity_id
_entity_poly.type
_entity_poly.pdbx_seq_one_letter_code
_entity_poly.pdbx_strand_id
1 'polypeptide(L)'
;MSTVTKALAESFDLEFIRESRRKNFLHLARAFDCINQLSWTIGDQVPLCYPLLIDGGERIRAELLMKRIFLPIFWPGIAPNPGYEAQMAQTALHLPVDHRYREDDMNFLIDLIEKIRKNN
;
A
#
# COMPACT_ATOMS: atom_id res chain seq x y z
N MET A 1 -25.00 12.29 5.31
CA MET A 1 -24.78 11.34 6.43
C MET A 1 -25.91 11.50 7.42
N SER A 2 -26.36 10.42 8.08
CA SER A 2 -27.33 10.55 9.18
C SER A 2 -26.68 11.24 10.38
N THR A 3 -27.49 11.74 11.32
CA THR A 3 -27.00 12.37 12.56
C THR A 3 -26.06 11.45 13.34
N VAL A 4 -26.37 10.15 13.36
CA VAL A 4 -25.55 9.12 14.03
C VAL A 4 -24.22 8.93 13.31
N THR A 5 -24.21 8.84 11.97
CA THR A 5 -22.96 8.73 11.19
C THR A 5 -22.07 9.95 11.37
N LYS A 6 -22.66 11.15 11.43
CA LYS A 6 -21.90 12.39 11.65
C LYS A 6 -21.26 12.40 13.04
N ALA A 7 -22.02 12.08 14.08
CA ALA A 7 -21.50 12.01 15.45
C ALA A 7 -20.40 10.96 15.62
N LEU A 8 -20.51 9.82 14.93
CA LEU A 8 -19.46 8.80 14.88
C LEU A 8 -18.21 9.31 14.14
N ALA A 9 -18.36 10.00 13.01
CA ALA A 9 -17.21 10.55 12.30
C ALA A 9 -16.47 11.63 13.12
N GLU A 10 -17.23 12.45 13.86
CA GLU A 10 -16.71 13.49 14.75
C GLU A 10 -15.98 12.94 15.98
N SER A 11 -16.20 11.67 16.35
CA SER A 11 -15.45 11.04 17.44
C SER A 11 -14.06 10.54 17.03
N PHE A 12 -13.75 10.51 15.73
CA PHE A 12 -12.43 10.17 15.23
C PHE A 12 -11.57 11.41 15.01
N ASP A 13 -10.29 11.31 15.38
CA ASP A 13 -9.29 12.32 15.03
C ASP A 13 -8.89 12.17 13.55
N LEU A 14 -9.66 12.81 12.67
CA LEU A 14 -9.46 12.74 11.21
C LEU A 14 -8.13 13.38 10.77
N GLU A 15 -7.65 14.39 11.49
CA GLU A 15 -6.36 15.03 11.21
C GLU A 15 -5.20 14.10 11.56
N PHE A 16 -5.26 13.43 12.72
CA PHE A 16 -4.30 12.38 13.05
C PHE A 16 -4.28 11.26 12.01
N ILE A 17 -5.46 10.79 11.56
CA ILE A 17 -5.55 9.74 10.54
C ILE A 17 -4.94 10.21 9.22
N ARG A 18 -5.24 11.44 8.81
CA ARG A 18 -4.70 12.07 7.60
C ARG A 18 -3.18 12.12 7.64
N GLU A 19 -2.61 12.71 8.69
CA GLU A 19 -1.18 12.90 8.81
C GLU A 19 -0.43 11.57 8.94
N SER A 20 -0.98 10.61 9.69
CA SER A 20 -0.38 9.28 9.84
C SER A 20 -0.33 8.53 8.50
N ARG A 21 -1.41 8.55 7.71
CA ARG A 21 -1.44 7.91 6.38
C ARG A 21 -0.46 8.55 5.41
N ARG A 22 -0.37 9.88 5.42
CA ARG A 22 0.57 10.63 4.58
C ARG A 22 2.02 10.33 4.97
N LYS A 23 2.33 10.35 6.26
CA LYS A 23 3.67 10.01 6.78
C LYS A 23 4.08 8.60 6.36
N ASN A 24 3.20 7.62 6.56
CA ASN A 24 3.46 6.22 6.21
C ASN A 24 3.68 6.05 4.69
N PHE A 25 2.86 6.70 3.85
CA PHE A 25 3.05 6.69 2.41
C PHE A 25 4.39 7.28 1.99
N LEU A 26 4.75 8.47 2.51
CA LEU A 26 6.02 9.12 2.19
C LEU A 26 7.22 8.29 2.66
N HIS A 27 7.07 7.54 3.75
CA HIS A 27 8.11 6.63 4.25
C HIS A 27 8.36 5.48 3.27
N LEU A 28 7.30 4.83 2.80
CA LEU A 28 7.40 3.78 1.78
C LEU A 28 7.89 4.33 0.43
N ALA A 29 7.43 5.51 0.03
CA ALA A 29 7.84 6.20 -1.20
C ALA A 29 9.36 6.44 -1.21
N ARG A 30 9.93 6.97 -0.11
CA ARG A 30 11.39 7.16 0.02
C ARG A 30 12.19 5.87 -0.18
N ALA A 31 11.64 4.73 0.24
CA ALA A 31 12.31 3.44 0.14
C ALA A 31 12.14 2.81 -1.25
N PHE A 32 10.97 2.97 -1.88
CA PHE A 32 10.59 2.18 -3.04
C PHE A 32 10.41 2.96 -4.34
N ASP A 33 10.30 4.29 -4.34
CA ASP A 33 10.07 5.08 -5.57
C ASP A 33 11.16 4.84 -6.62
N CYS A 34 12.40 4.59 -6.21
CA CYS A 34 13.52 4.35 -7.13
C CYS A 34 13.44 3.01 -7.87
N ILE A 35 12.64 2.06 -7.37
CA ILE A 35 12.43 0.74 -7.98
C ILE A 35 11.01 0.55 -8.49
N ASN A 36 10.09 1.43 -8.10
CA ASN A 36 8.69 1.36 -8.48
C ASN A 36 8.54 1.73 -9.96
N GLN A 37 7.83 0.90 -10.72
CA GLN A 37 7.47 1.21 -12.10
C GLN A 37 6.39 2.30 -12.18
N LEU A 38 5.74 2.61 -11.05
CA LEU A 38 4.80 3.71 -10.89
C LEU A 38 5.51 4.93 -10.30
N SER A 39 5.17 6.10 -10.82
CA SER A 39 5.62 7.38 -10.26
C SER A 39 4.48 8.05 -9.51
N TRP A 40 4.71 8.33 -8.23
CA TRP A 40 3.73 8.95 -7.35
C TRP A 40 4.13 10.36 -6.97
N THR A 41 3.15 11.26 -6.95
CA THR A 41 3.30 12.57 -6.31
C THR A 41 2.02 12.83 -5.53
N ILE A 42 2.16 13.02 -4.23
CA ILE A 42 1.04 13.36 -3.36
C ILE A 42 1.17 14.83 -2.93
N GLY A 43 0.15 15.63 -3.26
CA GLY A 43 -0.09 16.96 -2.72
C GLY A 43 -0.86 16.83 -1.42
N ASP A 44 -2.12 17.28 -1.39
CA ASP A 44 -2.99 17.22 -0.20
C ASP A 44 -3.78 15.92 -0.04
N GLN A 45 -3.59 14.96 -0.95
CA GLN A 45 -4.32 13.68 -0.93
C GLN A 45 -4.00 12.85 0.32
N VAL A 46 -4.97 12.03 0.74
CA VAL A 46 -4.80 11.05 1.82
C VAL A 46 -4.81 9.65 1.20
N PRO A 47 -3.64 8.99 1.05
CA PRO A 47 -3.55 7.72 0.36
C PRO A 47 -4.21 6.59 1.16
N LEU A 48 -4.85 5.67 0.44
CA LEU A 48 -5.40 4.44 1.02
C LEU A 48 -4.31 3.37 1.22
N CYS A 49 -3.38 3.30 0.28
CA CYS A 49 -2.26 2.37 0.25
C CYS A 49 -1.10 3.02 -0.53
N TYR A 50 0.06 2.39 -0.49
CA TYR A 50 1.16 2.67 -1.40
C TYR A 50 1.22 1.55 -2.45
N PRO A 51 0.77 1.78 -3.70
CA PRO A 51 0.85 0.77 -4.74
C PRO A 51 2.29 0.70 -5.28
N LEU A 52 2.86 -0.49 -5.17
CA LEU A 52 4.21 -0.82 -5.61
C LEU A 52 4.13 -1.82 -6.76
N LEU A 53 4.50 -1.38 -7.96
CA LEU A 53 4.62 -2.25 -9.13
C LEU A 53 6.11 -2.51 -9.40
N ILE A 54 6.51 -3.76 -9.20
CA ILE A 54 7.89 -4.23 -9.41
C ILE A 54 7.84 -5.62 -10.01
N ASP A 55 8.93 -6.02 -10.65
CA ASP A 55 9.07 -7.38 -11.18
C ASP A 55 9.07 -8.40 -10.03
N GLY A 56 8.32 -9.48 -10.19
CA GLY A 56 8.17 -10.52 -9.15
C GLY A 56 7.22 -10.13 -8.00
N GLY A 57 6.37 -9.11 -8.17
CA GLY A 57 5.42 -8.67 -7.15
C GLY A 57 4.48 -9.78 -6.67
N GLU A 58 4.00 -10.66 -7.56
CA GLU A 58 3.17 -11.80 -7.21
C GLU A 58 3.88 -12.80 -6.28
N ARG A 59 5.18 -13.05 -6.51
CA ARG A 59 6.01 -13.87 -5.62
C ARG A 59 6.17 -13.23 -4.25
N ILE A 60 6.50 -11.93 -4.21
CA ILE A 60 6.63 -11.19 -2.96
C ILE A 60 5.32 -11.25 -2.16
N ARG A 61 4.17 -11.04 -2.81
CA ARG A 61 2.86 -11.17 -2.17
C ARG A 61 2.63 -12.57 -1.59
N ALA A 62 2.99 -13.62 -2.31
CA ALA A 62 2.85 -15.00 -1.82
C ALA A 62 3.74 -15.26 -0.58
N GLU A 63 4.97 -14.74 -0.57
CA GLU A 63 5.85 -14.85 0.60
C GLU A 63 5.37 -14.04 1.81
N LEU A 64 4.85 -12.84 1.58
CA LEU A 64 4.20 -12.04 2.62
C LEU A 64 2.97 -12.76 3.20
N LEU A 65 2.17 -13.41 2.35
CA LEU A 65 1.02 -14.20 2.77
C LEU A 65 1.43 -15.37 3.69
N MET A 66 2.51 -16.09 3.36
CA MET A 66 3.06 -17.14 4.22
C MET A 66 3.51 -16.61 5.59
N LYS A 67 3.90 -15.33 5.67
CA LYS A 67 4.26 -14.62 6.90
C LYS A 67 3.07 -13.95 7.60
N ARG A 68 1.84 -14.26 7.17
CA ARG A 68 0.57 -13.68 7.68
C ARG A 68 0.43 -12.18 7.45
N ILE A 69 1.07 -11.65 6.40
CA ILE A 69 0.91 -10.27 5.95
C ILE A 69 0.03 -10.29 4.71
N PHE A 70 -1.20 -9.81 4.86
CA PHE A 70 -2.22 -9.86 3.82
C PHE A 70 -2.28 -8.53 3.09
N LEU A 71 -1.95 -8.54 1.80
CA LEU A 71 -2.10 -7.38 0.93
C LEU A 71 -3.40 -7.48 0.14
N PRO A 72 -4.19 -6.40 0.04
CA PRO A 72 -5.39 -6.40 -0.76
C PRO A 72 -5.05 -6.52 -2.25
N ILE A 73 -5.89 -7.27 -2.97
CA ILE A 73 -5.91 -7.29 -4.43
C ILE A 73 -7.13 -6.47 -4.87
N PHE A 74 -6.89 -5.40 -5.61
CA PHE A 74 -7.96 -4.58 -6.16
C PHE A 74 -8.35 -5.06 -7.56
N TRP A 75 -9.65 -4.96 -7.85
CA TRP A 75 -10.24 -5.26 -9.15
C TRP A 75 -9.92 -6.67 -9.72
N PRO A 76 -10.15 -7.75 -8.95
CA PRO A 76 -9.83 -9.11 -9.38
C PRO A 76 -10.59 -9.60 -10.62
N GLY A 77 -11.61 -8.85 -11.07
CA GLY A 77 -12.45 -9.17 -12.23
C GLY A 77 -12.09 -8.42 -13.51
N ILE A 78 -10.99 -7.65 -13.55
CA ILE A 78 -10.54 -7.05 -14.81
C ILE A 78 -10.18 -8.19 -15.77
N ALA A 79 -10.91 -8.24 -16.89
CA ALA A 79 -10.80 -9.30 -17.88
C ALA A 79 -9.33 -9.47 -18.34
N PRO A 80 -8.90 -10.71 -18.65
CA PRO A 80 -7.55 -11.02 -19.09
C PRO A 80 -7.34 -10.56 -20.53
N ASN A 81 -7.54 -9.29 -20.81
CA ASN A 81 -6.91 -8.69 -21.98
C ASN A 81 -5.44 -8.46 -21.64
N PRO A 82 -4.50 -8.90 -22.49
CA PRO A 82 -3.09 -8.62 -22.29
C PRO A 82 -2.91 -7.10 -22.38
N GLY A 83 -2.67 -6.49 -21.23
CA GLY A 83 -2.62 -5.04 -21.07
C GLY A 83 -1.97 -4.66 -19.76
N TYR A 84 -1.45 -3.44 -19.72
CA TYR A 84 -0.77 -2.87 -18.57
C TYR A 84 -1.68 -2.86 -17.33
N GLU A 85 -2.98 -2.63 -17.50
CA GLU A 85 -3.99 -2.60 -16.46
C GLU A 85 -4.18 -3.98 -15.82
N ALA A 86 -4.19 -5.04 -16.63
CA ALA A 86 -4.29 -6.41 -16.14
C ALA A 86 -3.04 -6.82 -15.36
N GLN A 87 -1.85 -6.44 -15.84
CA GLN A 87 -0.60 -6.62 -15.12
C GLN A 87 -0.65 -5.89 -13.77
N MET A 88 -0.97 -4.60 -13.76
CA MET A 88 -1.05 -3.81 -12.53
C MET A 88 -2.04 -4.40 -11.52
N ALA A 89 -3.25 -4.79 -11.95
CA ALA A 89 -4.24 -5.39 -11.08
C ALA A 89 -3.78 -6.71 -10.45
N GLN A 90 -2.98 -7.51 -11.18
CA GLN A 90 -2.53 -8.83 -10.74
C GLN A 90 -1.21 -8.80 -9.98
N THR A 91 -0.28 -7.90 -10.30
CA THR A 91 1.10 -7.95 -9.78
C THR A 91 1.44 -6.82 -8.82
N ALA A 92 0.68 -5.71 -8.81
CA ALA A 92 0.95 -4.63 -7.87
C ALA A 92 0.75 -5.07 -6.42
N LEU A 93 1.66 -4.61 -5.57
CA LEU A 93 1.62 -4.76 -4.13
C LEU A 93 0.98 -3.50 -3.53
N HIS A 94 -0.22 -3.62 -2.98
CA HIS A 94 -0.91 -2.50 -2.33
C HIS A 94 -0.50 -2.44 -0.85
N LEU A 95 0.63 -1.81 -0.57
CA LEU A 95 1.20 -1.78 0.78
C LEU A 95 0.34 -0.92 1.72
N PRO A 96 0.04 -1.39 2.93
CA PRO A 96 -0.80 -0.66 3.86
C PRO A 96 -0.09 0.60 4.38
N VAL A 97 -0.80 1.72 4.43
CA VAL A 97 -0.34 2.98 5.04
C VAL A 97 -1.25 3.45 6.16
N ASP A 98 -2.14 2.57 6.64
CA ASP A 98 -3.18 2.93 7.60
C ASP A 98 -2.64 3.54 8.89
N HIS A 99 -3.41 4.46 9.50
CA HIS A 99 -3.03 5.24 10.67
C HIS A 99 -2.69 4.42 11.94
N ARG A 100 -3.05 3.13 11.97
CA ARG A 100 -2.71 2.21 13.06
C ARG A 100 -1.25 1.76 13.02
N TYR A 101 -0.61 1.86 11.86
CA TYR A 101 0.80 1.49 11.69
C TYR A 101 1.72 2.66 12.03
N ARG A 102 2.85 2.32 12.64
CA ARG A 102 3.93 3.23 13.02
C ARG A 102 5.09 3.12 12.04
N GLU A 103 6.06 4.00 12.23
CA GLU A 103 7.28 4.02 11.42
C GLU A 103 8.04 2.69 11.48
N ASP A 104 8.09 2.04 12.64
CA ASP A 104 8.71 0.72 12.80
C ASP A 104 8.00 -0.38 11.99
N ASP A 105 6.68 -0.30 11.84
CA ASP A 105 5.92 -1.22 10.99
C ASP A 105 6.27 -1.01 9.50
N MET A 106 6.45 0.25 9.09
CA MET A 106 6.90 0.56 7.73
C MET A 106 8.33 0.08 7.48
N ASN A 107 9.24 0.28 8.43
CA ASN A 107 10.61 -0.24 8.37
C ASN A 107 10.63 -1.76 8.27
N PHE A 108 9.85 -2.45 9.10
CA PHE A 108 9.71 -3.90 9.05
C PHE A 108 9.20 -4.38 7.69
N LEU A 109 8.19 -3.71 7.13
CA LEU A 109 7.66 -4.03 5.81
C LEU A 109 8.70 -3.80 4.71
N ILE A 110 9.44 -2.70 4.78
CA ILE A 110 10.53 -2.37 3.84
C ILE A 110 11.59 -3.47 3.86
N ASP A 111 12.14 -3.77 5.03
CA ASP A 111 13.21 -4.75 5.21
C ASP A 111 12.79 -6.14 4.72
N LEU A 112 11.54 -6.52 5.00
CA LEU A 112 11.02 -7.81 4.60
C LEU A 112 10.85 -7.90 3.08
N ILE A 113 10.30 -6.89 2.43
CA ILE A 113 10.15 -6.85 0.97
C ILE A 113 11.52 -6.86 0.29
N GLU A 114 12.46 -6.03 0.77
CA GLU A 114 13.83 -5.98 0.23
C GLU A 114 14.56 -7.31 0.38
N LYS A 115 14.39 -8.00 1.52
CA LYS A 115 14.96 -9.33 1.75
C LYS A 115 14.40 -10.37 0.77
N ILE A 116 13.07 -10.39 0.57
CA ILE A 116 12.43 -11.31 -0.37
C ILE A 116 12.90 -11.02 -1.80
N ARG A 117 12.97 -9.73 -2.16
CA ARG A 117 13.42 -9.26 -3.47
C ARG A 117 14.86 -9.69 -3.79
N LYS A 118 15.79 -9.57 -2.83
CA LYS A 118 17.23 -9.89 -3.01
C LYS A 118 17.57 -11.39 -2.99
N ASN A 119 16.71 -12.23 -2.41
CA ASN A 119 16.91 -13.69 -2.40
C ASN A 119 16.54 -14.34 -3.75
N ASN A 120 16.83 -13.67 -4.87
CA ASN A 120 16.48 -14.07 -6.22
C ASN A 120 17.73 -14.03 -7.11
#